data_AF-A0A9D2AD25-F1
#
_entry.id   AF-A0A9D2AD25-F1
#
_cell.length_a   1.000
_cell.length_b   1.000
_cell.length_c   1.000
_cell.angle_alpha   90.00
_cell.angle_beta   90.00
_cell.angle_gamma   90.00
#
_symmetry.space_group_name_H-M   'P 1'
#
loop_
_entity.id
_entity.type
_entity.pdbx_description
1 polymer ?
#
loop_
_entity_poly.entity_id
_entity_poly.type
_entity_poly.pdbx_seq_one_letter_code
_entity_poly.pdbx_strand_id
1 'polypeptide(L)'
;MEANQVLGKNIEYPKQYCPEILVAVPRRENREKYGITHPDSLFCGFDTWHAYEASFLLDNGLPLAGILKIVYPATSPSIVESKSLKLYLASYNMEKMGKTPDEAIRKYTRQITHDLAALLQTDIECHFHTPSGLTATLPSGFDFEGYRILEQDLSGLTAITAYEEKPSLLEENALGIPGELKAGSHLLRSN
;
A
#
# COMPACT_ATOMS: atom_id res chain seq x y z
N MET A 1 12.15 -4.31 14.61
CA MET A 1 11.84 -3.12 15.43
C MET A 1 10.36 -3.08 15.73
N GLU A 2 9.94 -2.57 16.88
CA GLU A 2 8.51 -2.44 17.24
C GLU A 2 7.88 -1.21 16.57
N ALA A 3 6.59 -1.25 16.26
CA ALA A 3 5.87 -0.13 15.62
C ALA A 3 6.02 1.22 16.34
N ASN A 4 6.16 1.18 17.66
CA ASN A 4 6.33 2.34 18.52
C ASN A 4 7.74 2.99 18.45
N GLN A 5 8.66 2.47 17.62
CA GLN A 5 9.97 3.08 17.39
C GLN A 5 9.97 4.15 16.29
N VAL A 6 9.00 4.13 15.35
CA VAL A 6 8.98 5.04 14.19
C VAL A 6 7.82 6.04 14.24
N LEU A 7 6.68 5.62 14.78
CA LEU A 7 5.50 6.47 14.97
C LEU A 7 5.77 7.60 15.98
N GLY A 8 5.47 8.84 15.57
CA GLY A 8 5.62 10.04 16.42
C GLY A 8 7.05 10.51 16.73
N LYS A 9 8.08 9.79 16.29
CA LYS A 9 9.49 10.15 16.55
C LYS A 9 10.16 10.81 15.35
N ASN A 10 11.05 11.79 15.60
CA ASN A 10 11.90 12.38 14.57
C ASN A 10 13.06 11.43 14.31
N ILE A 11 13.07 10.78 13.15
CA ILE A 11 14.13 9.85 12.73
C ILE A 11 14.84 10.51 11.57
N GLU A 12 16.16 10.63 11.68
CA GLU A 12 16.99 11.12 10.58
C GLU A 12 16.91 10.16 9.39
N TYR A 13 16.90 10.72 8.18
CA TYR A 13 16.95 9.92 6.97
C TYR A 13 18.26 9.12 6.94
N PRO A 14 18.20 7.79 6.72
CA PRO A 14 19.40 6.99 6.53
C PRO A 14 20.20 7.54 5.34
N LYS A 15 21.52 7.65 5.53
CA LYS A 15 22.44 8.10 4.47
C LYS A 15 22.95 6.97 3.58
N GLN A 16 22.69 5.73 3.99
CA GLN A 16 23.10 4.49 3.37
C GLN A 16 21.95 3.49 3.48
N TYR A 17 21.98 2.46 2.65
CA TYR A 17 21.05 1.34 2.68
C TYR A 17 20.87 0.80 4.11
N CYS A 18 19.61 0.75 4.56
CA CYS A 18 19.24 0.51 5.96
C CYS A 18 17.96 -0.34 6.04
N PRO A 19 18.02 -1.66 5.78
CA PRO A 19 16.86 -2.55 5.85
C PRO A 19 16.30 -2.70 7.25
N GLU A 20 17.13 -2.55 8.27
CA GLU A 20 16.75 -2.65 9.68
C GLU A 20 15.71 -1.62 10.11
N ILE A 21 15.57 -0.49 9.37
CA ILE A 21 14.58 0.55 9.66
C ILE A 21 13.14 0.07 9.47
N LEU A 22 12.95 -1.00 8.70
CA LEU A 22 11.65 -1.56 8.39
C LEU A 22 10.94 -2.07 9.65
N VAL A 23 9.64 -1.80 9.69
CA VAL A 23 8.75 -2.18 10.77
C VAL A 23 7.59 -2.98 10.22
N ALA A 24 7.38 -4.17 10.78
CA ALA A 24 6.19 -4.97 10.56
C ALA A 24 5.12 -4.61 11.60
N VAL A 25 3.87 -4.47 11.16
CA VAL A 25 2.70 -4.28 12.01
C VAL A 25 1.84 -5.55 11.93
N PRO A 26 1.72 -6.34 13.00
CA PRO A 26 0.93 -7.56 12.99
C PRO A 26 -0.54 -7.28 12.68
N ARG A 27 -1.11 -7.96 11.68
CA ARG A 27 -2.54 -7.77 11.32
C ARG A 27 -3.48 -8.24 12.43
N ARG A 28 -3.01 -9.21 13.22
CA ARG A 28 -3.76 -9.84 14.31
C ARG A 28 -4.32 -8.79 15.29
N GLU A 29 -3.53 -7.78 15.63
CA GLU A 29 -3.92 -6.76 16.62
C GLU A 29 -5.20 -6.01 16.23
N ASN A 30 -5.35 -5.67 14.94
CA ASN A 30 -6.57 -5.00 14.47
C ASN A 30 -7.70 -6.01 14.22
N ARG A 31 -7.38 -7.19 13.67
CA ARG A 31 -8.36 -8.25 13.38
C ARG A 31 -9.08 -8.73 14.64
N GLU A 32 -8.39 -8.88 15.76
CA GLU A 32 -8.98 -9.28 17.04
C GLU A 32 -10.03 -8.28 17.54
N LYS A 33 -9.80 -6.96 17.37
CA LYS A 33 -10.76 -5.91 17.75
C LYS A 33 -12.09 -6.04 17.02
N TYR A 34 -12.06 -6.53 15.77
CA TYR A 34 -13.23 -6.75 14.93
C TYR A 34 -13.73 -8.20 14.94
N GLY A 35 -13.22 -9.06 15.82
CA GLY A 35 -13.65 -10.46 15.93
C GLY A 35 -13.25 -11.33 14.73
N ILE A 36 -12.26 -10.92 13.94
CA ILE A 36 -11.81 -11.64 12.74
C ILE A 36 -10.77 -12.70 13.15
N THR A 37 -11.23 -13.94 13.35
CA THR A 37 -10.37 -15.08 13.74
C THR A 37 -9.90 -15.94 12.57
N HIS A 38 -10.70 -16.02 11.50
CA HIS A 38 -10.41 -16.80 10.28
C HIS A 38 -10.50 -15.93 9.02
N PRO A 39 -9.56 -14.97 8.84
CA PRO A 39 -9.62 -14.00 7.73
C PRO A 39 -9.73 -14.66 6.36
N ASP A 40 -9.03 -15.78 6.16
CA ASP A 40 -8.99 -16.49 4.86
C ASP A 40 -10.35 -17.11 4.47
N SER A 41 -11.27 -17.31 5.43
CA SER A 41 -12.65 -17.73 5.15
C SER A 41 -13.61 -16.58 4.86
N LEU A 42 -13.21 -15.34 5.18
CA LEU A 42 -14.04 -14.15 5.05
C LEU A 42 -13.69 -13.34 3.82
N PHE A 43 -12.39 -13.24 3.49
CA PHE A 43 -11.91 -12.42 2.40
C PHE A 43 -10.58 -12.93 1.84
N CYS A 44 -10.33 -12.61 0.57
CA CYS A 44 -9.04 -12.72 -0.08
C CYS A 44 -8.65 -11.35 -0.66
N GLY A 45 -7.37 -11.14 -0.93
CA GLY A 45 -6.90 -9.89 -1.50
C GLY A 45 -5.41 -9.65 -1.30
N PHE A 46 -4.98 -8.45 -1.64
CA PHE A 46 -3.59 -8.01 -1.59
C PHE A 46 -3.52 -6.56 -1.10
N ASP A 47 -2.43 -6.24 -0.41
CA ASP A 47 -2.03 -4.85 -0.22
C ASP A 47 -1.14 -4.45 -1.40
N THR A 48 -1.49 -3.35 -2.06
CA THR A 48 -0.70 -2.79 -3.17
C THR A 48 -0.18 -1.41 -2.78
N TRP A 49 1.14 -1.25 -2.81
CA TRP A 49 1.83 0.00 -2.53
C TRP A 49 2.41 0.57 -3.81
N HIS A 50 2.18 1.86 -4.05
CA HIS A 50 2.83 2.63 -5.10
C HIS A 50 3.76 3.66 -4.45
N ALA A 51 5.07 3.43 -4.53
CA ALA A 51 6.08 4.38 -4.08
C ALA A 51 6.55 5.23 -5.27
N TYR A 52 6.03 6.45 -5.34
CA TYR A 52 6.25 7.40 -6.43
C TYR A 52 7.63 8.08 -6.41
N GLU A 53 8.37 7.95 -5.29
CA GLU A 53 9.67 8.59 -5.05
C GLU A 53 10.83 7.58 -5.05
N ALA A 54 10.69 6.44 -5.73
CA ALA A 54 11.75 5.43 -5.77
C ALA A 54 12.93 5.89 -6.63
N SER A 55 14.13 5.90 -6.05
CA SER A 55 15.35 6.40 -6.69
C SER A 55 16.61 5.73 -6.15
N PHE A 56 17.63 5.60 -7.01
CA PHE A 56 18.97 5.11 -6.68
C PHE A 56 20.00 5.62 -7.71
N LEU A 57 21.29 5.29 -7.52
CA LEU A 57 22.37 5.67 -8.43
C LEU A 57 22.85 4.47 -9.28
N LEU A 58 23.27 4.77 -10.51
CA LEU A 58 24.14 3.89 -11.28
C LEU A 58 25.60 4.02 -10.79
N ASP A 59 26.47 3.07 -11.17
CA ASP A 59 27.87 3.04 -10.74
C ASP A 59 28.66 4.32 -11.10
N ASN A 60 28.26 4.97 -12.20
CA ASN A 60 28.81 6.24 -12.68
C ASN A 60 28.25 7.47 -11.95
N GLY A 61 27.33 7.29 -10.98
CA GLY A 61 26.72 8.35 -10.19
C GLY A 61 25.48 9.00 -10.83
N LEU A 62 25.03 8.55 -12.00
CA LEU A 62 23.79 9.05 -12.60
C LEU A 62 22.57 8.52 -11.81
N PRO A 63 21.64 9.38 -11.38
CA PRO A 63 20.43 8.93 -10.70
C PRO A 63 19.45 8.28 -11.68
N LEU A 64 18.75 7.26 -11.20
CA LEU A 64 17.63 6.61 -11.87
C LEU A 64 16.44 6.64 -10.92
N ALA A 65 15.33 7.24 -11.39
CA ALA A 65 14.09 7.37 -10.63
C ALA A 65 12.90 6.77 -11.38
N GLY A 66 11.89 6.32 -10.64
CA GLY A 66 10.70 5.69 -11.19
C GLY A 66 9.64 5.41 -10.11
N ILE A 67 8.61 4.66 -10.50
CA ILE A 67 7.54 4.24 -9.58
C ILE A 67 7.79 2.78 -9.22
N LEU A 68 7.86 2.49 -7.92
CA LEU A 68 7.95 1.14 -7.41
C LEU A 68 6.56 0.66 -6.99
N LYS A 69 6.12 -0.47 -7.55
CA LYS A 69 4.90 -1.17 -7.15
C LYS A 69 5.28 -2.39 -6.32
N ILE A 70 4.76 -2.46 -5.09
CA ILE A 70 4.96 -3.60 -4.18
C ILE A 70 3.59 -4.22 -3.90
N VAL A 71 3.48 -5.53 -4.05
CA VAL A 71 2.23 -6.28 -3.82
C VAL A 71 2.51 -7.50 -2.95
N TYR A 72 1.67 -7.73 -1.94
CA TYR A 72 1.73 -8.92 -1.11
C TYR A 72 0.35 -9.29 -0.57
N PRO A 73 0.09 -10.58 -0.28
CA PRO A 73 -1.25 -11.04 0.02
C PRO A 73 -1.75 -10.51 1.37
N ALA A 74 -3.06 -10.27 1.46
CA ALA A 74 -3.73 -9.89 2.70
C ALA A 74 -3.68 -11.00 3.77
N THR A 75 -3.33 -12.23 3.38
CA THR A 75 -3.12 -13.37 4.28
C THR A 75 -1.78 -13.33 5.03
N SER A 76 -0.85 -12.46 4.63
CA SER A 76 0.42 -12.24 5.34
C SER A 76 0.21 -11.91 6.82
N PRO A 77 1.09 -12.35 7.73
CA PRO A 77 0.93 -12.13 9.17
C PRO A 77 0.97 -10.65 9.56
N SER A 78 1.66 -9.83 8.77
CA SER A 78 1.90 -8.40 9.03
C SER A 78 1.73 -7.55 7.78
N ILE A 79 1.49 -6.25 7.98
CA ILE A 79 1.62 -5.20 6.98
C ILE A 79 2.88 -4.38 7.28
N VAL A 80 3.53 -3.81 6.27
CA VAL A 80 4.66 -2.88 6.52
C VAL A 80 4.14 -1.52 6.99
N GLU A 81 4.80 -0.92 7.97
CA GLU A 81 4.49 0.44 8.44
C GLU A 81 4.95 1.49 7.40
N SER A 82 4.07 2.41 7.02
CA SER A 82 4.25 3.30 5.86
C SER A 82 5.45 4.24 6.00
N LYS A 83 5.69 4.80 7.20
CA LYS A 83 6.84 5.69 7.44
C LYS A 83 8.16 4.92 7.41
N SER A 84 8.21 3.72 7.98
CA SER A 84 9.38 2.83 7.91
C SER A 84 9.70 2.46 6.46
N LEU A 85 8.68 2.14 5.65
CA LEU A 85 8.84 1.84 4.23
C LEU A 85 9.39 3.06 3.47
N LYS A 86 8.87 4.27 3.74
CA LYS A 86 9.38 5.50 3.14
C LYS A 86 10.86 5.72 3.45
N LEU A 87 11.25 5.61 4.72
CA LEU A 87 12.65 5.81 5.14
C LEU A 87 13.58 4.73 4.57
N TYR A 88 13.10 3.48 4.53
CA TYR A 88 13.79 2.37 3.88
C TYR A 88 14.03 2.63 2.39
N LEU A 89 13.02 3.03 1.63
CA LEU A 89 13.18 3.34 0.20
C LEU A 89 14.09 4.55 -0.02
N ALA A 90 13.98 5.58 0.82
CA ALA A 90 14.86 6.75 0.76
C ALA A 90 16.33 6.40 1.07
N SER A 91 16.60 5.32 1.81
CA SER A 91 17.95 4.84 2.12
C SER A 91 18.75 4.44 0.86
N TYR A 92 18.05 4.15 -0.24
CA TYR A 92 18.67 3.82 -1.53
C TYR A 92 19.06 5.04 -2.38
N ASN A 93 18.64 6.25 -2.01
CA ASN A 93 18.78 7.43 -2.88
C ASN A 93 20.23 7.71 -3.32
N MET A 94 21.22 7.32 -2.50
CA MET A 94 22.65 7.48 -2.79
C MET A 94 23.36 6.14 -3.03
N GLU A 95 22.62 5.04 -3.11
CA GLU A 95 23.17 3.70 -3.29
C GLU A 95 23.41 3.36 -4.74
N LYS A 96 24.57 2.75 -5.02
CA LYS A 96 24.96 2.31 -6.36
C LYS A 96 24.44 0.90 -6.63
N MET A 97 23.57 0.79 -7.63
CA MET A 97 22.82 -0.44 -7.87
C MET A 97 23.29 -1.23 -9.10
N GLY A 98 24.14 -0.66 -9.95
CA GLY A 98 24.71 -1.38 -11.09
C GLY A 98 25.23 -0.45 -12.19
N LYS A 99 25.85 -1.03 -13.21
CA LYS A 99 26.43 -0.26 -14.32
C LYS A 99 25.39 0.22 -15.32
N THR A 100 24.40 -0.61 -15.59
CA THR A 100 23.32 -0.31 -16.54
C THR A 100 21.98 -0.18 -15.82
N PRO A 101 21.01 0.58 -16.38
CA PRO A 101 19.65 0.67 -15.84
C PRO A 101 19.02 -0.68 -15.53
N ASP A 102 19.08 -1.63 -16.45
CA ASP A 102 18.43 -2.95 -16.29
C ASP A 102 19.06 -3.78 -15.16
N GLU A 103 20.39 -3.74 -15.04
CA GLU A 103 21.11 -4.40 -13.94
C GLU A 103 20.71 -3.79 -12.60
N ALA A 104 20.73 -2.46 -12.54
CA ALA A 104 20.43 -1.70 -11.34
C ALA A 104 18.98 -1.90 -10.87
N ILE A 105 18.02 -1.85 -11.79
CA ILE A 105 16.60 -2.13 -11.51
C ILE A 105 16.45 -3.56 -10.97
N ARG A 106 17.06 -4.56 -11.61
CA ARG A 106 16.97 -5.96 -11.15
C ARG A 106 17.56 -6.16 -9.77
N LYS A 107 18.68 -5.50 -9.45
CA LYS A 107 19.28 -5.57 -8.11
C LYS A 107 18.37 -4.90 -7.09
N TYR A 108 17.87 -3.70 -7.40
CA TYR A 108 16.99 -2.92 -6.54
C TYR A 108 15.71 -3.67 -6.17
N THR A 109 14.96 -4.16 -7.17
CA THR A 109 13.72 -4.89 -6.91
C THR A 109 13.97 -6.20 -6.16
N ARG A 110 15.04 -6.94 -6.51
CA ARG A 110 15.41 -8.19 -5.80
C ARG A 110 15.69 -7.95 -4.32
N GLN A 111 16.45 -6.89 -4.00
CA GLN A 111 16.82 -6.58 -2.63
C GLN A 111 15.58 -6.17 -1.81
N ILE A 112 14.72 -5.33 -2.38
CA ILE A 112 13.43 -4.97 -1.77
C ILE A 112 12.53 -6.18 -1.55
N THR A 113 12.40 -7.06 -2.54
CA THR A 113 11.63 -8.31 -2.41
C THR A 113 12.19 -9.16 -1.27
N HIS A 114 13.51 -9.32 -1.19
CA HIS A 114 14.15 -10.11 -0.13
C HIS A 114 13.87 -9.55 1.27
N ASP A 115 14.11 -8.25 1.46
CA ASP A 115 13.99 -7.60 2.76
C ASP A 115 12.54 -7.59 3.25
N LEU A 116 11.59 -7.26 2.37
CA LEU A 116 10.18 -7.27 2.71
C LEU A 116 9.63 -8.68 2.90
N ALA A 117 10.09 -9.68 2.13
CA ALA A 117 9.68 -11.07 2.33
C ALA A 117 10.16 -11.60 3.69
N ALA A 118 11.39 -11.27 4.08
CA ALA A 118 11.93 -11.61 5.39
C ALA A 118 11.16 -10.91 6.53
N LEU A 119 10.86 -9.62 6.36
CA LEU A 119 10.11 -8.82 7.34
C LEU A 119 8.67 -9.31 7.52
N LEU A 120 7.96 -9.54 6.42
CA LEU A 120 6.52 -9.80 6.39
C LEU A 120 6.19 -11.29 6.37
N GLN A 121 7.19 -12.17 6.23
CA GLN A 121 7.05 -13.63 6.18
C GLN A 121 6.06 -14.10 5.11
N THR A 122 6.15 -13.50 3.92
CA THR A 122 5.28 -13.77 2.78
C THR A 122 6.03 -13.49 1.48
N ASP A 123 5.52 -14.03 0.38
CA ASP A 123 5.98 -13.65 -0.96
C ASP A 123 5.64 -12.20 -1.27
N ILE A 124 6.57 -11.52 -1.96
CA ILE A 124 6.49 -10.12 -2.36
C ILE A 124 6.68 -10.01 -3.87
N GLU A 125 5.71 -9.43 -4.56
CA GLU A 125 5.87 -8.97 -5.94
C GLU A 125 6.36 -7.51 -5.93
N CYS A 126 7.41 -7.24 -6.69
CA CYS A 126 8.06 -5.93 -6.72
C CYS A 126 8.42 -5.55 -8.16
N HIS A 127 7.82 -4.47 -8.66
CA HIS A 127 7.98 -4.00 -10.02
C HIS A 127 8.42 -2.54 -10.04
N PHE A 128 9.42 -2.24 -10.87
CA PHE A 128 9.90 -0.88 -11.08
C PHE A 128 9.46 -0.37 -12.46
N HIS A 129 8.80 0.76 -12.49
CA HIS A 129 8.29 1.40 -13.70
C HIS A 129 9.06 2.69 -13.97
N THR A 130 9.72 2.76 -15.12
CA THR A 130 10.33 4.01 -15.59
C THR A 130 9.28 4.92 -16.22
N PRO A 131 9.44 6.26 -16.16
CA PRO A 131 8.51 7.19 -16.79
C PRO A 131 8.26 6.93 -18.28
N SER A 132 9.28 6.45 -19.00
CA SER A 132 9.19 6.06 -20.41
C SER A 132 8.26 4.87 -20.69
N GLY A 133 7.96 4.05 -19.68
CA GLY A 133 7.04 2.92 -19.79
C GLY A 133 5.60 3.25 -19.38
N LEU A 134 5.33 4.48 -18.92
CA LEU A 134 3.98 4.92 -18.56
C LEU A 134 3.28 5.50 -19.79
N THR A 135 2.24 4.82 -20.25
CA THR A 135 1.34 5.35 -21.29
C THR A 135 0.36 6.33 -20.66
N ALA A 136 0.15 7.50 -21.27
CA ALA A 136 -0.79 8.53 -20.79
C ALA A 136 -2.28 8.13 -20.92
N THR A 137 -2.57 6.92 -21.39
CA THR A 137 -3.92 6.38 -21.48
C THR A 137 -4.35 5.82 -20.14
N LEU A 138 -5.50 6.28 -19.64
CA LEU A 138 -6.15 5.66 -18.49
C LEU A 138 -6.50 4.21 -18.86
N PRO A 139 -6.13 3.23 -18.03
CA PRO A 139 -6.51 1.85 -18.25
C PRO A 139 -8.04 1.68 -18.12
N SER A 140 -8.59 0.68 -18.81
CA SER A 140 -9.96 0.23 -18.55
C SER A 140 -10.10 -0.18 -17.09
N GLY A 141 -11.18 0.21 -16.44
CA GLY A 141 -11.42 -0.01 -15.02
C GLY A 141 -10.69 0.97 -14.11
N PHE A 142 -10.19 2.11 -14.63
CA PHE A 142 -9.66 3.16 -13.77
C PHE A 142 -10.77 3.75 -12.89
N ASP A 143 -10.42 4.03 -11.63
CA ASP A 143 -11.32 4.57 -10.63
C ASP A 143 -12.56 3.66 -10.42
N PHE A 144 -13.76 4.20 -10.49
CA PHE A 144 -15.02 3.50 -10.25
C PHE A 144 -15.80 3.28 -11.56
N GLU A 145 -15.11 3.00 -12.67
CA GLU A 145 -15.74 2.71 -13.96
C GLU A 145 -16.77 1.55 -13.83
N GLY A 146 -18.03 1.83 -14.17
CA GLY A 146 -19.13 0.87 -14.05
C GLY A 146 -19.76 0.76 -12.64
N TYR A 147 -19.36 1.62 -11.69
CA TYR A 147 -19.96 1.70 -10.36
C TYR A 147 -20.86 2.94 -10.23
N ARG A 148 -21.92 2.83 -9.43
CA ARG A 148 -22.71 4.00 -8.99
C ARG A 148 -21.93 4.75 -7.91
N ILE A 149 -21.59 6.01 -8.17
CA ILE A 149 -20.96 6.88 -7.17
C ILE A 149 -22.03 7.36 -6.20
N LEU A 150 -21.89 7.02 -4.92
CA LEU A 150 -22.92 7.28 -3.90
C LEU A 150 -23.14 8.78 -3.68
N GLU A 151 -22.09 9.59 -3.68
CA GLU A 151 -22.20 11.04 -3.47
C GLU A 151 -22.75 11.84 -4.66
N GLN A 152 -23.04 11.19 -5.79
CA GLN A 152 -23.76 11.84 -6.89
C GLN A 152 -25.27 11.88 -6.65
N ASP A 153 -25.79 11.06 -5.72
CA ASP A 153 -27.20 11.04 -5.34
C ASP A 153 -27.34 11.11 -3.82
N LEU A 154 -27.35 12.35 -3.32
CA LEU A 154 -27.54 12.67 -1.91
C LEU A 154 -28.98 13.11 -1.62
N SER A 155 -29.93 12.73 -2.48
CA SER A 155 -31.33 13.11 -2.29
C SER A 155 -31.87 12.57 -0.95
N GLY A 156 -32.39 13.47 -0.12
CA GLY A 156 -32.87 13.14 1.24
C GLY A 156 -31.84 13.30 2.36
N LEU A 157 -30.56 13.54 2.05
CA LEU A 157 -29.56 13.88 3.08
C LEU A 157 -29.64 15.37 3.43
N THR A 158 -30.06 15.69 4.66
CA THR A 158 -30.22 17.08 5.13
C THR A 158 -29.05 17.56 5.98
N ALA A 159 -28.46 16.69 6.79
CA ALA A 159 -27.29 16.98 7.61
C ALA A 159 -26.54 15.69 7.99
N ILE A 160 -25.21 15.79 8.10
CA ILE A 160 -24.37 14.80 8.76
C ILE A 160 -23.91 15.41 10.08
N THR A 161 -24.23 14.77 11.20
CA THR A 161 -23.96 15.31 12.55
C THR A 161 -23.06 14.42 13.39
N ALA A 162 -22.72 13.22 12.90
CA ALA A 162 -21.82 12.28 13.55
C ALA A 162 -20.63 12.00 12.62
N TYR A 163 -19.42 12.09 13.18
CA TYR A 163 -18.15 11.91 12.48
C TYR A 163 -17.24 10.87 13.15
N GLU A 164 -17.82 10.08 14.05
CA GLU A 164 -17.18 8.93 14.69
C GLU A 164 -17.63 7.63 14.03
N GLU A 165 -16.85 6.57 14.16
CA GLU A 165 -17.21 5.24 13.64
C GLU A 165 -18.52 4.76 14.27
N LYS A 166 -19.55 4.55 13.44
CA LYS A 166 -20.89 4.16 13.89
C LYS A 166 -21.45 3.01 13.04
N PRO A 167 -21.05 1.75 13.31
CA PRO A 167 -21.52 0.58 12.56
C PRO A 167 -23.05 0.41 12.56
N SER A 168 -23.72 0.95 13.59
CA SER A 168 -25.19 0.93 13.70
C SER A 168 -25.93 1.74 12.65
N LEU A 169 -25.24 2.48 11.77
CA LEU A 169 -25.86 3.13 10.60
C LEU A 169 -26.11 2.14 9.44
N LEU A 170 -25.54 0.94 9.52
CA LEU A 170 -25.76 -0.13 8.54
C LEU A 170 -26.90 -1.03 9.03
N GLU A 171 -27.95 -1.14 8.22
CA GLU A 171 -29.08 -2.03 8.44
C GLU A 171 -29.24 -2.97 7.24
N GLU A 172 -29.63 -4.22 7.51
CA GLU A 172 -29.92 -5.18 6.45
C GLU A 172 -31.21 -4.78 5.73
N ASN A 173 -31.09 -4.44 4.45
CA ASN A 173 -32.22 -4.09 3.58
C ASN A 173 -32.29 -5.04 2.37
N ALA A 174 -31.94 -6.31 2.57
CA ALA A 174 -31.99 -7.32 1.52
C ALA A 174 -33.44 -7.76 1.27
N LEU A 175 -33.95 -7.55 0.06
CA LEU A 175 -35.30 -7.98 -0.36
C LEU A 175 -35.41 -9.51 -0.60
N GLY A 176 -34.37 -10.28 -0.26
CA GLY A 176 -34.29 -11.73 -0.54
C GLY A 176 -34.15 -12.10 -2.03
N ILE A 177 -34.05 -11.11 -2.91
CA ILE A 177 -33.81 -11.32 -4.35
C ILE A 177 -32.30 -11.18 -4.61
N PRO A 178 -31.64 -12.21 -5.18
CA PRO A 178 -30.24 -12.10 -5.57
C PRO A 178 -30.03 -11.03 -6.64
N GLY A 179 -28.96 -10.26 -6.51
CA GLY A 179 -28.57 -9.24 -7.47
C GLY A 179 -27.14 -8.76 -7.25
N GLU A 180 -26.63 -7.96 -8.17
CA GLU A 180 -25.33 -7.31 -8.05
C GLU A 180 -25.52 -5.80 -7.88
N LEU A 181 -24.87 -5.22 -6.86
CA LEU A 181 -24.75 -3.78 -6.68
C LEU A 181 -23.27 -3.41 -6.74
N LYS A 182 -22.89 -2.57 -7.71
CA LYS A 182 -21.57 -1.94 -7.81
C LYS A 182 -21.68 -0.49 -7.39
N ALA A 183 -21.12 -0.15 -6.24
CA ALA A 183 -21.13 1.21 -5.70
C ALA A 183 -19.72 1.67 -5.29
N GLY A 184 -19.43 2.95 -5.49
CA GLY A 184 -18.16 3.59 -5.15
C GLY A 184 -18.37 4.90 -4.40
N SER A 185 -17.33 5.36 -3.70
CA SER A 185 -17.32 6.69 -3.09
C SER A 185 -15.91 7.24 -2.99
N HIS A 186 -15.77 8.54 -3.25
CA HIS A 186 -14.52 9.30 -3.09
C HIS A 186 -14.45 10.01 -1.74
N LEU A 187 -15.43 9.81 -0.85
CA LEU A 187 -15.56 10.56 0.40
C LEU A 187 -14.88 9.88 1.61
N LEU A 188 -14.26 8.70 1.43
CA LEU A 188 -13.60 7.98 2.51
C LEU A 188 -12.45 8.82 3.11
N ARG A 189 -12.48 9.02 4.42
CA ARG A 189 -11.44 9.73 5.20
C ARG A 189 -11.25 9.06 6.55
N SER A 190 -10.01 9.05 7.04
CA SER A 190 -9.61 8.58 8.37
C SER A 190 -8.39 9.38 8.85
N ASN A 191 -8.11 9.36 10.15
CA ASN A 191 -6.95 10.03 10.77
C ASN A 191 -5.84 9.03 11.08
#